data_AF-A0A0F9AJZ8-F1
#
_entry.id   AF-A0A0F9AJZ8-F1
#
_cell.length_a   1.000
_cell.length_b   1.000
_cell.length_c   1.000
_cell.angle_alpha   90.00
_cell.angle_beta   90.00
_cell.angle_gamma   90.00
#
_symmetry.space_group_name_H-M   'P 1'
#
loop_
_entity.id
_entity.type
_entity.pdbx_description
1 polymer ?
#
loop_
_entity_poly.entity_id
_entity_poly.type
_entity_poly.pdbx_seq_one_letter_code
_entity_poly.pdbx_strand_id
1 'polypeptide(L)' 'MQNTLQLPSSEPKEVSAATTLIPYRRSDDRAKYLGYLCCGFSDEEALYVLGLTRSWL' A
#
# COMPACT_ATOMS: atom_id res chain seq x y z
N MET A 1 -8.10 -35.44 20.42
CA MET A 1 -7.58 -35.14 19.07
C MET A 1 -7.36 -33.64 19.00
N GLN A 2 -6.12 -33.19 18.85
CA GLN A 2 -5.74 -31.77 18.91
C GLN A 2 -5.64 -31.25 17.47
N ASN A 3 -6.60 -30.44 17.04
CA ASN A 3 -6.58 -29.81 15.73
C ASN A 3 -5.74 -28.53 15.79
N THR A 4 -4.46 -28.66 15.45
CA THR A 4 -3.56 -27.51 15.28
C THR A 4 -3.86 -26.85 13.94
N LEU A 5 -4.55 -25.71 13.95
CA LEU A 5 -4.71 -24.86 12.77
C LEU A 5 -3.33 -24.36 12.36
N GLN A 6 -2.79 -24.87 11.26
CA GLN A 6 -1.56 -24.33 10.66
C GLN A 6 -1.85 -22.93 10.13
N LEU A 7 -1.31 -21.92 10.82
CA LEU A 7 -1.26 -20.56 10.31
C LEU A 7 -0.38 -20.54 9.06
N PRO A 8 -0.83 -19.95 7.93
CA PRO A 8 -0.01 -19.87 6.73
C PRO A 8 1.27 -19.09 7.05
N SER A 9 2.40 -19.77 6.97
CA SER A 9 3.71 -19.27 7.41
C SER A 9 4.44 -18.44 6.35
N SER A 10 3.83 -18.24 5.19
CA SER A 10 4.46 -17.55 4.06
C SER A 10 3.61 -16.35 3.64
N GLU A 11 4.27 -15.20 3.52
CA GLU A 11 3.72 -14.02 2.86
C GLU A 11 3.10 -14.45 1.51
N PRO A 12 1.88 -13.99 1.17
CA PRO A 12 1.26 -14.34 -0.11
C PRO A 12 2.19 -13.98 -1.26
N LYS A 13 2.30 -14.85 -2.28
CA LYS A 13 3.25 -14.67 -3.40
C LYS A 13 3.02 -13.35 -4.14
N GLU A 14 1.78 -12.88 -4.11
CA GLU A 14 1.32 -11.60 -4.65
C GLU A 14 2.01 -10.41 -3.96
N VAL A 15 2.26 -10.51 -2.64
CA VAL A 15 2.93 -9.47 -1.85
C VAL A 15 4.42 -9.38 -2.22
N SER A 16 5.08 -10.52 -2.49
CA SER A 16 6.49 -10.59 -2.90
C SER A 16 6.71 -10.08 -4.34
N ALA A 17 5.78 -10.39 -5.25
CA ALA A 17 5.82 -9.85 -6.62
C ALA A 17 5.60 -8.33 -6.64
N ALA A 18 4.66 -7.82 -5.83
CA ALA A 18 4.40 -6.40 -5.73
C ALA A 18 5.59 -5.60 -5.15
N THR A 19 6.34 -6.18 -4.21
CA THR A 19 7.54 -5.54 -3.63
C THR A 19 8.76 -5.51 -4.55
N THR A 20 8.82 -6.41 -5.54
CA THR A 20 9.97 -6.52 -6.46
C THR A 20 9.79 -5.72 -7.75
N LEU A 21 8.55 -5.56 -8.23
CA LEU A 21 8.26 -4.90 -9.51
C LEU A 21 8.22 -3.37 -9.43
N ILE A 22 8.04 -2.80 -8.24
CA ILE A 22 7.96 -1.36 -8.06
C ILE A 22 8.93 -0.97 -6.94
N PRO A 23 10.02 -0.22 -7.21
CA PRO A 23 10.90 0.31 -6.17
C PRO A 23 10.17 1.44 -5.43
N TYR A 24 9.10 1.11 -4.74
CA TYR A 24 8.30 2.03 -3.95
C TYR A 24 8.73 1.88 -2.50
N ARG A 25 9.48 2.88 -2.04
CA ARG A 25 9.72 3.02 -0.61
C ARG A 25 8.38 3.33 0.04
N ARG A 26 7.99 2.57 1.07
CA ARG A 26 6.78 2.87 1.88
C ARG A 26 6.80 4.29 2.47
N SER A 27 7.94 4.96 2.49
CA SER A 27 8.09 6.34 2.94
C SER A 27 7.88 7.39 1.84
N ASP A 28 7.76 7.01 0.57
CA ASP A 28 7.59 7.93 -0.55
C ASP A 28 6.12 8.36 -0.65
N ASP A 29 5.85 9.65 -0.46
CA ASP A 29 4.50 10.16 -0.46
C ASP A 29 3.87 10.21 -1.86
N ARG A 30 4.68 10.31 -2.94
CA ARG A 30 4.17 10.19 -4.32
C ARG A 30 3.63 8.81 -4.59
N ALA A 31 4.37 7.82 -4.09
CA ALA A 31 4.01 6.43 -4.19
C ALA A 31 2.68 6.12 -3.50
N LYS A 32 2.52 6.60 -2.26
CA LYS A 32 1.27 6.42 -1.52
C LYS A 32 0.11 7.16 -2.18
N TYR A 33 0.33 8.40 -2.64
CA TYR A 33 -0.68 9.19 -3.33
C TYR A 33 -1.22 8.46 -4.56
N LEU A 34 -0.34 7.96 -5.43
CA LEU A 34 -0.75 7.16 -6.59
C LEU A 34 -1.49 5.88 -6.18
N GLY A 35 -1.05 5.22 -5.11
CA GLY A 35 -1.77 4.07 -4.54
C GLY A 35 -3.21 4.40 -4.15
N TYR A 36 -3.44 5.53 -3.47
CA TYR A 36 -4.79 5.97 -3.11
C TYR A 36 -5.65 6.27 -4.35
N LEU A 37 -5.09 6.95 -5.35
CA LEU A 37 -5.81 7.22 -6.60
C LEU A 37 -6.21 5.94 -7.33
N CYS A 38 -5.32 4.94 -7.40
CA CYS A 38 -5.62 3.64 -7.98
C CYS A 38 -6.73 2.88 -7.23
N CYS A 39 -6.92 3.18 -5.94
CA CYS A 39 -8.01 2.64 -5.12
C CYS A 39 -9.31 3.46 -5.21
N GLY A 40 -9.36 4.50 -6.06
CA GLY A 40 -10.56 5.30 -6.31
C GLY A 40 -10.75 6.50 -5.37
N PHE A 41 -9.72 6.85 -4.59
CA PHE A 41 -9.75 8.08 -3.79
C PHE A 41 -9.62 9.29 -4.71
N SER A 42 -10.30 10.37 -4.36
CA SER A 42 -10.06 11.68 -4.96
C SER A 42 -8.73 12.28 -4.48
N ASP A 43 -8.25 13.30 -5.19
CA ASP A 43 -7.04 14.04 -4.81
C ASP A 43 -7.14 14.62 -3.39
N GLU A 44 -8.30 15.17 -3.04
CA GLU A 44 -8.52 15.77 -1.72
C GLU A 44 -8.44 14.73 -0.60
N GLU A 45 -9.04 13.56 -0.80
CA GLU A 45 -9.00 12.46 0.18
C GLU A 45 -7.58 11.89 0.31
N ALA A 46 -6.89 11.68 -0.81
CA ALA A 46 -5.51 11.17 -0.80
C ALA A 46 -4.55 12.13 -0.10
N LEU A 47 -4.64 13.44 -0.40
CA LEU A 47 -3.82 14.46 0.25
C LEU A 47 -4.15 14.58 1.75
N TYR A 48 -5.42 14.53 2.12
CA TYR A 48 -5.85 14.56 3.52
C TYR A 48 -5.27 13.39 4.32
N VAL A 49 -5.35 12.16 3.79
CA VAL A 49 -4.80 10.96 4.45
C VAL A 49 -3.27 11.05 4.60
N LEU A 50 -2.60 11.67 3.64
CA LEU A 50 -1.14 11.86 3.66
C LEU A 50 -0.68 13.05 4.50
N GLY A 51 -1.58 13.88 5.01
CA GLY A 51 -1.23 15.13 5.71
C GLY A 51 -0.55 16.15 4.79
N LEU A 52 -0.87 16.11 3.49
CA LEU A 52 -0.32 16.98 2.47
C LEU A 52 -1.34 18.04 2.05
N THR A 53 -0.86 19.09 1.39
CA THR A 53 -1.71 20.16 0.87
C THR A 53 -1.68 20.17 -0.65
N ARG A 54 -2.62 20.88 -1.27
CA ARG A 54 -2.68 21.01 -2.74
C ARG A 54 -1.42 21.57 -3.38
N SER A 55 -0.59 22.33 -2.66
CA SER A 55 0.68 22.85 -3.20
C SER A 55 1.77 21.79 -3.36
N TRP A 56 1.54 20.58 -2.86
CA TRP A 56 2.45 19.46 -3.03
C TRP A 56 2.30 18.77 -4.40
N LEU A 57 1.12 18.87 -5.03
CA LEU A 57 0.87 18.39 -6.40
C LEU A 57 1.62 19.26 -7.41
#